data_AF-A0A7D7YJ35-F1
#
_entry.id   AF-A0A7D7YJ35-F1
#
_cell.length_a   1.000
_cell.length_b   1.000
_cell.length_c   1.000
_cell.angle_alpha   90.00
_cell.angle_beta   90.00
_cell.angle_gamma   90.00
#
_symmetry.space_group_name_H-M   'P 1'
#
loop_
_entity.id
_entity.type
_entity.pdbx_description
1 polymer ?
#
loop_
_entity_poly.entity_id
_entity_poly.type
_entity_poly.pdbx_seq_one_letter_code
_entity_poly.pdbx_strand_id
1 'polypeptide(L)'
;MKVQKKLYNYISNLKEILSEINLEKLINNYNVIFENSTHTRIMYDDDDYEEIDFFEKSIEGELDYTKKKLIQEVNDHIEDVLKTKFDDDKKLAVLHDQFFNLTQAIALTKNISIKRLNKLLESE
;
A
#
# COMPACT_ATOMS: atom_id res chain seq x y z
N MET A 1 -9.36 -14.57 16.90
CA MET A 1 -8.55 -13.71 17.79
C MET A 1 -7.17 -13.35 17.22
N LYS A 2 -6.31 -14.30 16.83
CA LYS A 2 -4.96 -13.97 16.29
C LYS A 2 -5.00 -13.18 14.97
N VAL A 3 -5.92 -13.52 14.07
CA VAL A 3 -6.05 -12.88 12.75
C VAL A 3 -6.67 -11.48 12.84
N GLN A 4 -7.74 -11.31 13.61
CA GLN A 4 -8.33 -10.00 13.87
C GLN A 4 -7.29 -9.00 14.41
N LYS A 5 -6.39 -9.47 15.30
CA LYS A 5 -5.25 -8.67 15.77
C LYS A 5 -4.29 -8.32 14.63
N LYS A 6 -3.96 -9.27 13.74
CA LYS A 6 -3.11 -9.02 12.57
C LYS A 6 -3.70 -8.00 11.60
N LEU A 7 -4.99 -8.09 11.28
CA LEU A 7 -5.67 -7.13 10.41
C LEU A 7 -5.64 -5.72 11.01
N TYR A 8 -5.95 -5.60 12.31
CA TYR A 8 -5.89 -4.34 13.03
C TYR A 8 -4.46 -3.76 13.04
N ASN A 9 -3.46 -4.59 13.38
CA ASN A 9 -2.06 -4.20 13.37
C ASN A 9 -1.62 -3.74 11.97
N TYR A 10 -2.00 -4.48 10.93
CA TYR A 10 -1.67 -4.14 9.54
C TYR A 10 -2.16 -2.74 9.18
N ILE A 11 -3.43 -2.46 9.47
CA ILE A 11 -4.07 -1.17 9.20
C ILE A 11 -3.40 -0.05 10.01
N SER A 12 -3.21 -0.26 11.31
CA SER A 12 -2.63 0.74 12.22
C SER A 12 -1.20 1.08 11.79
N ASN A 13 -0.36 0.06 11.61
CA ASN A 13 1.05 0.21 11.34
C ASN A 13 1.31 0.75 9.94
N LEU A 14 0.47 0.40 8.95
CA LEU A 14 0.54 1.01 7.61
C LEU A 14 0.31 2.52 7.69
N LYS A 15 -0.73 2.96 8.41
CA LYS A 15 -1.06 4.39 8.58
C LYS A 15 0.04 5.14 9.33
N GLU A 16 0.56 4.55 10.40
CA GLU A 16 1.69 5.12 11.15
C GLU A 16 2.91 5.31 10.25
N ILE A 17 3.31 4.27 9.51
CA ILE A 17 4.44 4.33 8.58
C ILE A 17 4.23 5.45 7.54
N LEU A 18 3.05 5.54 6.93
CA LEU A 18 2.74 6.58 5.95
C LEU A 18 2.74 8.00 6.56
N SER A 19 2.41 8.14 7.83
CA SER A 19 2.44 9.43 8.52
C SER A 19 3.87 9.95 8.74
N GLU A 20 4.85 9.06 8.88
CA GLU A 20 6.25 9.39 9.17
C GLU A 20 7.18 9.32 7.96
N ILE A 21 6.73 8.70 6.86
CA ILE A 21 7.60 8.44 5.70
C ILE A 21 8.01 9.72 4.97
N ASN A 22 9.24 9.72 4.45
CA ASN A 22 9.69 10.73 3.52
C ASN A 22 8.95 10.55 2.19
N LEU A 23 8.01 11.45 1.91
CA LEU A 23 7.11 11.33 0.78
C LEU A 23 7.83 11.44 -0.58
N GLU A 24 8.80 12.34 -0.72
CA GLU A 24 9.56 12.48 -1.97
C GLU A 24 10.27 11.16 -2.36
N LYS A 25 10.92 10.52 -1.39
CA LYS A 25 11.55 9.21 -1.61
C LYS A 25 10.53 8.12 -1.90
N LEU A 26 9.38 8.15 -1.22
CA LEU A 26 8.30 7.20 -1.47
C LEU A 26 7.78 7.32 -2.90
N ILE A 27 7.48 8.53 -3.38
CA ILE A 27 7.02 8.79 -4.75
C ILE A 27 8.04 8.27 -5.76
N ASN A 28 9.32 8.63 -5.59
CA ASN A 28 10.38 8.18 -6.50
C ASN A 28 10.49 6.65 -6.55
N ASN A 29 10.46 5.99 -5.40
CA ASN A 29 10.52 4.53 -5.33
C ASN A 29 9.25 3.87 -5.89
N TYR A 30 8.08 4.46 -5.65
CA TYR A 30 6.82 3.98 -6.17
C TYR A 30 6.78 4.04 -7.68
N ASN A 31 7.17 5.17 -8.29
CA ASN A 31 7.22 5.30 -9.75
C ASN A 31 8.15 4.24 -10.38
N VAL A 32 9.31 3.99 -9.77
CA VAL A 32 10.22 2.91 -10.23
C VAL A 32 9.56 1.53 -10.14
N ILE A 33 8.82 1.25 -9.07
CA ILE A 33 8.13 -0.04 -8.91
C ILE A 33 6.97 -0.17 -9.89
N PHE A 34 6.16 0.89 -10.03
CA PHE A 34 4.98 0.93 -10.88
C PHE A 34 5.35 0.84 -12.37
N GLU A 35 6.41 1.52 -12.80
CA GLU A 35 6.94 1.38 -14.17
C GLU A 35 7.39 -0.07 -14.44
N ASN A 36 8.03 -0.72 -13.46
CA ASN A 36 8.45 -2.12 -13.56
C ASN A 36 7.27 -3.10 -13.51
N SER A 37 6.25 -2.87 -12.67
CA SER A 37 5.05 -3.70 -12.61
C SER A 37 4.28 -3.62 -13.93
N THR A 38 4.08 -2.40 -14.45
CA THR A 38 3.41 -2.14 -15.73
C THR A 38 4.17 -2.80 -16.89
N HIS A 39 5.51 -2.67 -16.94
CA HIS A 39 6.32 -3.35 -17.98
C HIS A 39 6.29 -4.87 -17.89
N THR A 40 6.20 -5.43 -16.67
CA THR A 40 6.17 -6.89 -16.47
C THR A 40 4.77 -7.47 -16.73
N ARG A 41 3.70 -6.69 -16.53
CA ARG A 41 2.31 -7.12 -16.63
C ARG A 41 1.68 -6.97 -18.02
N ILE A 42 2.23 -6.10 -18.89
CA ILE A 42 1.93 -6.10 -20.35
C ILE A 42 2.22 -7.49 -21.00
N MET A 43 3.01 -8.35 -20.35
CA MET A 43 3.30 -9.71 -20.80
C MET A 43 2.32 -10.77 -20.27
N TYR A 44 1.47 -10.45 -19.29
CA TYR A 44 0.58 -11.39 -18.60
C TYR A 44 -0.76 -10.72 -18.27
N ASP A 45 -1.55 -10.38 -19.31
CA ASP A 45 -2.99 -10.11 -19.17
C ASP A 45 -3.68 -11.41 -18.76
N ASP A 46 -4.21 -11.51 -17.53
CA ASP A 46 -5.30 -12.46 -17.21
C ASP A 46 -5.93 -12.34 -15.79
N ASP A 47 -5.52 -11.42 -14.90
CA ASP A 47 -6.17 -11.30 -13.58
C ASP A 47 -6.81 -9.91 -13.36
N ASP A 48 -8.15 -9.92 -13.29
CA ASP A 48 -9.16 -8.84 -13.15
C ASP A 48 -9.02 -7.90 -11.92
N TYR A 49 -7.84 -7.74 -11.33
CA TYR A 49 -7.61 -6.77 -10.26
C TYR A 49 -6.89 -5.54 -10.81
N GLU A 50 -7.65 -4.46 -11.03
CA GLU A 50 -7.11 -3.14 -11.38
C GLU A 50 -6.08 -2.70 -10.31
N GLU A 51 -4.83 -2.45 -10.73
CA GLU A 51 -3.79 -1.90 -9.85
C GLU A 51 -4.19 -0.48 -9.43
N ILE A 52 -4.04 -0.17 -8.13
CA ILE A 52 -4.27 1.17 -7.61
C ILE A 52 -3.02 2.01 -7.87
N ASP A 53 -3.13 3.02 -8.73
CA ASP A 53 -2.11 4.06 -8.90
C ASP A 53 -2.36 5.21 -7.91
N PHE A 54 -1.53 5.30 -6.88
CA PHE A 54 -1.63 6.32 -5.83
C PHE A 54 -1.08 7.70 -6.25
N PHE A 55 -0.28 7.75 -7.32
CA PHE A 55 0.44 8.96 -7.69
C PHE A 55 0.18 9.41 -9.14
N GLU A 56 -0.82 8.80 -9.80
CA GLU A 56 -1.22 9.08 -11.18
C GLU A 56 -1.26 10.60 -11.43
N LYS A 57 -0.28 11.09 -12.20
CA LYS A 57 -0.04 12.50 -12.53
C LYS A 57 -0.21 13.46 -11.35
N SER A 58 0.66 13.33 -10.35
CA SER A 58 0.88 14.39 -9.37
C SER A 58 1.34 15.67 -10.10
N ILE A 59 0.42 16.63 -10.26
CA ILE A 59 0.71 17.99 -10.74
C ILE A 59 1.73 18.59 -9.76
N GLU A 60 2.83 19.13 -10.28
CA GLU A 60 3.81 19.90 -9.50
C GLU A 60 3.08 20.91 -8.60
N GLY A 61 3.13 20.70 -7.28
CA GLY A 61 2.59 21.65 -6.31
C GLY A 61 2.07 21.02 -5.03
N GLU A 62 2.85 21.15 -3.96
CA GLU A 62 2.60 20.77 -2.56
C GLU A 62 2.59 19.26 -2.22
N LEU A 63 3.76 18.77 -1.79
CA LEU A 63 3.92 17.46 -1.14
C LEU A 63 2.93 17.21 0.00
N ASP A 64 2.53 18.25 0.72
CA ASP A 64 1.52 18.16 1.78
C ASP A 64 0.14 17.77 1.25
N TYR A 65 -0.25 18.30 0.08
CA TYR A 65 -1.49 17.90 -0.60
C TYR A 65 -1.40 16.45 -1.05
N THR A 66 -0.29 16.07 -1.70
CA THR A 66 -0.05 14.68 -2.14
C THR A 66 -0.07 13.70 -0.96
N LYS A 67 0.50 14.08 0.19
CA LYS A 67 0.47 13.25 1.41
C LYS A 67 -0.96 13.03 1.90
N LYS A 68 -1.76 14.10 1.93
CA LYS A 68 -3.17 14.03 2.36
C LYS A 68 -3.99 13.15 1.41
N LYS A 69 -3.79 13.29 0.10
CA LYS A 69 -4.47 12.48 -0.93
C LYS A 69 -4.12 11.00 -0.80
N LEU A 70 -2.83 10.66 -0.68
CA LEU A 70 -2.36 9.29 -0.44
C LEU A 70 -3.01 8.68 0.82
N ILE A 71 -3.00 9.41 1.93
CA ILE A 71 -3.60 8.94 3.19
C ILE A 71 -5.11 8.74 3.01
N GLN A 72 -5.78 9.65 2.30
CA GLN A 72 -7.21 9.55 2.01
C GLN A 72 -7.52 8.30 1.19
N GLU A 73 -6.83 8.08 0.06
CA GLU A 73 -7.04 6.92 -0.80
C GLU A 73 -6.78 5.60 -0.04
N VAL A 74 -5.71 5.52 0.75
CA VAL A 74 -5.44 4.35 1.60
C VAL A 74 -6.58 4.13 2.61
N ASN A 75 -7.13 5.18 3.21
CA ASN A 75 -8.26 5.06 4.13
C ASN A 75 -9.53 4.56 3.42
N ASP A 76 -9.84 5.12 2.25
CA ASP A 76 -11.04 4.77 1.48
C ASP A 76 -11.00 3.29 1.07
N HIS A 77 -9.87 2.80 0.56
CA HIS A 77 -9.68 1.38 0.24
C HIS A 77 -9.78 0.46 1.47
N ILE A 78 -9.20 0.86 2.61
CA ILE A 78 -9.33 0.10 3.86
C ILE A 78 -10.80 0.04 4.28
N GLU A 79 -11.52 1.15 4.23
CA GLU A 79 -12.93 1.22 4.63
C GLU A 79 -13.80 0.34 3.73
N ASP A 80 -13.57 0.36 2.41
CA ASP A 80 -14.27 -0.48 1.45
C ASP A 80 -14.06 -1.97 1.74
N VAL A 81 -12.81 -2.38 1.98
CA VAL A 81 -12.51 -3.78 2.35
C VAL A 81 -13.15 -4.16 3.68
N LEU A 82 -13.13 -3.27 4.69
CA LEU A 82 -13.74 -3.55 6.00
C LEU A 82 -15.26 -3.70 5.93
N LYS A 83 -15.95 -2.96 5.04
CA LYS A 83 -17.40 -3.07 4.79
C LYS A 83 -17.81 -4.38 4.12
N THR A 84 -16.88 -5.08 3.48
CA THR A 84 -17.19 -6.38 2.85
C THR A 84 -17.61 -7.45 3.86
N LYS A 85 -18.33 -8.46 3.38
CA LYS A 85 -18.73 -9.65 4.16
C LYS A 85 -17.59 -10.65 4.35
N PHE A 86 -16.37 -10.35 3.87
CA PHE A 86 -15.22 -11.24 4.01
C PHE A 86 -14.82 -11.40 5.48
N ASP A 87 -14.28 -12.57 5.81
CA ASP A 87 -13.60 -12.78 7.08
C ASP A 87 -12.29 -11.99 7.16
N ASP A 88 -11.71 -11.89 8.35
CA ASP A 88 -10.52 -11.06 8.59
C ASP A 88 -9.28 -11.56 7.81
N ASP A 89 -9.17 -12.87 7.56
CA ASP A 89 -8.06 -13.45 6.79
C ASP A 89 -8.14 -13.00 5.33
N LYS A 90 -9.33 -13.10 4.72
CA LYS A 90 -9.56 -12.65 3.35
C LYS A 90 -9.45 -11.13 3.22
N LYS A 91 -9.90 -10.36 4.21
CA LYS A 91 -9.69 -8.90 4.25
C LYS A 91 -8.21 -8.54 4.27
N LEU A 92 -7.43 -9.22 5.10
CA LEU A 92 -5.98 -9.01 5.17
C LEU A 92 -5.31 -9.34 3.83
N ALA A 93 -5.67 -10.45 3.19
CA ALA A 93 -5.15 -10.82 1.87
C ALA A 93 -5.46 -9.75 0.81
N VAL A 94 -6.71 -9.29 0.74
CA VAL A 94 -7.11 -8.23 -0.22
C VAL A 94 -6.33 -6.93 0.01
N LEU A 95 -6.08 -6.53 1.27
CA LEU A 95 -5.29 -5.34 1.57
C LEU A 95 -3.81 -5.50 1.20
N HIS A 96 -3.25 -6.71 1.32
CA HIS A 96 -1.89 -6.98 0.84
C HIS A 96 -1.78 -6.86 -0.67
N ASP A 97 -2.78 -7.37 -1.41
CA ASP A 97 -2.81 -7.31 -2.87
C ASP A 97 -3.01 -5.87 -3.35
N GLN A 98 -4.02 -5.16 -2.83
CA GLN A 98 -4.32 -3.77 -3.18
C GLN A 98 -3.14 -2.82 -2.90
N PHE A 99 -2.40 -3.05 -1.80
CA PHE A 99 -1.27 -2.20 -1.41
C PHE A 99 0.09 -2.80 -1.78
N PHE A 100 0.15 -3.75 -2.72
CA PHE A 100 1.40 -4.42 -3.08
C PHE A 100 2.48 -3.43 -3.54
N ASN A 101 2.21 -2.60 -4.55
CA ASN A 101 3.19 -1.63 -5.05
C ASN A 101 3.58 -0.61 -3.98
N LEU A 102 2.62 -0.15 -3.17
CA LEU A 102 2.86 0.78 -2.08
C LEU A 102 3.77 0.18 -1.00
N THR A 103 3.53 -1.06 -0.58
CA THR A 103 4.35 -1.74 0.44
C THR A 103 5.76 -2.05 -0.07
N GLN A 104 5.93 -2.38 -1.34
CA GLN A 104 7.25 -2.47 -1.97
C GLN A 104 7.99 -1.13 -1.92
N ALA A 105 7.30 -0.03 -2.26
CA ALA A 105 7.88 1.31 -2.25
C ALA A 105 8.25 1.77 -0.84
N ILE A 106 7.42 1.45 0.16
CA ILE A 106 7.72 1.67 1.58
C ILE A 106 8.97 0.88 1.99
N ALA A 107 9.07 -0.39 1.62
CA ALA A 107 10.20 -1.25 1.96
C ALA A 107 11.52 -0.69 1.41
N LEU A 108 11.53 -0.26 0.13
CA LEU A 108 12.67 0.43 -0.49
C LEU A 108 13.00 1.74 0.21
N THR A 109 11.99 2.56 0.51
CA THR A 109 12.15 3.86 1.16
C THR A 109 12.74 3.74 2.56
N LYS A 110 12.35 2.71 3.32
CA LYS A 110 12.89 2.42 4.66
C LYS A 110 14.15 1.56 4.64
N ASN A 111 14.65 1.17 3.47
CA ASN A 111 15.81 0.29 3.29
C ASN A 111 15.70 -1.03 4.09
N ILE A 112 14.54 -1.68 4.00
CA ILE A 112 14.27 -2.98 4.61
C ILE A 112 13.72 -3.96 3.58
N SER A 113 13.92 -5.26 3.78
CA SER A 113 13.29 -6.28 2.93
C SER A 113 11.75 -6.24 3.07
N ILE A 114 11.01 -6.53 2.00
CA ILE A 114 9.54 -6.65 2.05
C ILE A 114 9.07 -7.65 3.13
N LYS A 115 9.79 -8.75 3.33
CA LYS A 115 9.51 -9.74 4.39
C LYS A 115 9.59 -9.13 5.79
N ARG A 116 10.50 -8.19 6.02
CA ARG A 116 10.64 -7.46 7.28
C ARG A 116 9.50 -6.45 7.43
N LEU A 117 9.13 -5.75 6.36
CA LEU A 117 8.00 -4.83 6.38
C LEU A 117 6.69 -5.56 6.71
N ASN A 118 6.39 -6.68 6.03
CA ASN A 118 5.16 -7.43 6.29
C ASN A 118 5.06 -7.92 7.75
N LYS A 119 6.19 -8.33 8.34
CA LYS A 119 6.25 -8.60 9.77
C LYS A 119 5.93 -7.36 10.61
N LEU A 120 6.52 -6.20 10.32
CA LEU A 120 6.20 -4.97 11.05
C LEU A 120 4.73 -4.59 10.92
N LEU A 121 4.12 -4.79 9.76
CA LEU A 121 2.71 -4.53 9.55
C LEU A 121 1.84 -5.49 10.39
N GLU A 122 2.15 -6.79 10.44
CA GLU A 122 1.29 -7.77 11.11
C GLU A 122 1.59 -8.01 12.60
N SER A 123 2.78 -7.65 13.09
CA SER A 123 3.25 -8.04 14.43
C SER A 123 3.65 -6.88 15.32
N GLU A 124 2.70 -6.46 16.14
CA GLU A 124 2.90 -5.93 17.51
C GLU A 124 1.88 -6.57 18.47
#